data_AF-A0A1Y1KFK6-F1
#
_entry.id   AF-A0A1Y1KFK6-F1
#
_cell.length_a   1.000
_cell.length_b   1.000
_cell.length_c   1.000
_cell.angle_alpha   90.00
_cell.angle_beta   90.00
_cell.angle_gamma   90.00
#
_symmetry.space_group_name_H-M   'P 1'
#
loop_
_entity.id
_entity.type
_entity.pdbx_description
1 polymer ?
#
loop_
_entity_poly.entity_id
_entity_poly.type
_entity_poly.pdbx_seq_one_letter_code
_entity_poly.pdbx_strand_id
1 'polypeptide(L)'
;IDRKSRFDIKEMAGNIIPAIATTNAIVAGLCILEAFKVLKGDYGQAKEVFLQPFAPTRLLGSDTSRKPNPDCPVCSVFNVTIKVDLSRATLNDVVEDIIKKQLGLGEKEFVLNNEIGIVYDADETDNLPKKLLDLGIKGGSFLTVID
;
A
#
# COMPACT_ATOMS: atom_id res chain seq x y z
N ILE A 1 1.36 -4.20 -37.35
CA ILE A 1 1.43 -3.06 -36.40
C ILE A 1 2.47 -2.10 -36.94
N ASP A 2 2.14 -0.81 -37.02
CA ASP A 2 3.06 0.21 -37.50
C ASP A 2 4.21 0.45 -36.51
N ARG A 3 5.41 0.70 -37.04
CA ARG A 3 6.60 0.96 -36.22
C ARG A 3 6.47 2.35 -35.58
N LYS A 4 6.73 2.42 -34.28
CA LYS A 4 6.77 3.68 -33.51
C LYS A 4 8.19 4.23 -33.43
N SER A 5 8.31 5.53 -33.18
CA SER A 5 9.63 6.16 -33.03
C SER A 5 10.29 5.75 -31.71
N ARG A 6 11.61 5.93 -31.62
CA ARG A 6 12.35 5.73 -30.36
C ARG A 6 11.81 6.62 -29.24
N PHE A 7 11.35 7.82 -29.57
CA PHE A 7 10.78 8.76 -28.62
C PHE A 7 9.48 8.20 -28.03
N ASP A 8 8.54 7.78 -28.88
CA ASP A 8 7.26 7.21 -28.44
C ASP A 8 7.47 5.96 -27.59
N ILE A 9 8.40 5.08 -28.00
CA ILE A 9 8.71 3.86 -27.25
C ILE A 9 9.24 4.21 -25.86
N LYS A 10 10.08 5.24 -25.74
CA LYS A 10 10.60 5.68 -24.44
C LYS A 10 9.49 6.27 -23.55
N GLU A 11 8.59 7.07 -24.11
CA GLU A 11 7.47 7.65 -23.38
C GLU A 11 6.54 6.57 -22.84
N MET A 12 6.12 5.63 -23.69
CA MET A 12 5.22 4.53 -23.30
C MET A 12 5.87 3.54 -22.34
N ALA A 13 7.13 3.15 -22.57
CA ALA A 13 7.81 2.18 -21.71
C ALA A 13 8.16 2.76 -20.34
N GLY A 14 8.46 4.07 -20.28
CA GLY A 14 8.82 4.76 -19.04
C GLY A 14 7.65 5.38 -18.30
N ASN A 15 6.42 5.31 -18.83
CA ASN A 15 5.26 6.07 -18.33
C ASN A 15 5.61 7.56 -18.10
N ILE A 16 6.32 8.18 -19.05
CA ILE A 16 6.89 9.52 -18.85
C ILE A 16 5.77 10.58 -18.84
N ILE A 17 5.63 11.30 -17.73
CA ILE A 17 4.76 12.48 -17.64
C ILE A 17 5.62 13.74 -17.87
N PRO A 18 5.30 14.57 -18.88
CA PRO A 18 6.01 15.83 -19.08
C PRO A 18 5.87 16.75 -17.87
N ALA A 19 6.99 17.28 -17.39
CA ALA A 19 7.03 18.24 -16.28
C ALA A 19 7.18 19.67 -16.79
N ILE A 20 6.45 20.60 -16.17
CA ILE A 20 6.54 22.04 -16.44
C ILE A 20 6.81 22.75 -15.11
N ALA A 21 7.83 23.61 -15.07
CA ALA A 21 8.26 24.27 -13.84
C ALA A 21 7.15 25.06 -13.14
N THR A 22 6.26 25.69 -13.90
CA THR A 22 5.13 26.48 -13.36
C THR A 22 4.12 25.61 -12.62
N THR A 23 3.85 24.38 -13.08
CA THR A 23 2.96 23.44 -12.37
C THR A 23 3.51 23.11 -10.98
N ASN A 24 4.81 22.84 -10.88
CA ASN A 24 5.46 22.56 -9.59
C ASN A 24 5.42 23.78 -8.66
N ALA A 25 5.66 24.98 -9.19
CA ALA A 25 5.59 26.21 -8.40
C ALA A 25 4.17 26.47 -7.84
N ILE A 26 3.13 26.26 -8.65
CA ILE A 26 1.72 26.38 -8.22
C ILE A 26 1.42 25.37 -7.12
N VAL A 27 1.74 24.08 -7.33
CA VAL A 27 1.46 23.02 -6.35
C VAL A 27 2.23 23.26 -5.05
N ALA A 28 3.49 23.68 -5.11
CA ALA A 28 4.26 24.03 -3.92
C ALA A 28 3.62 25.17 -3.11
N GLY A 29 3.13 26.22 -3.79
CA GLY A 29 2.39 27.30 -3.15
C GLY A 29 1.13 26.80 -2.44
N LEU A 30 0.36 25.91 -3.09
CA LEU A 30 -0.83 25.29 -2.49
C LEU A 30 -0.49 24.45 -1.26
N CYS A 31 0.58 23.65 -1.30
CA CYS A 31 1.02 22.85 -0.16
C CYS A 31 1.31 23.72 1.07
N ILE A 32 1.98 24.86 0.91
CA ILE A 32 2.27 25.78 2.01
C ILE A 32 1.00 26.43 2.56
N LEU A 33 0.05 26.82 1.70
CA LEU A 33 -1.23 27.39 2.13
C LEU A 33 -2.05 26.40 2.96
N GLU A 34 -2.11 25.12 2.55
CA GLU A 34 -2.80 24.08 3.33
C GLU A 34 -2.04 23.75 4.63
N ALA A 35 -0.70 23.73 4.61
CA ALA A 35 0.12 23.51 5.81
C ALA A 35 -0.13 24.57 6.89
N PHE A 36 -0.32 25.85 6.53
CA PHE A 36 -0.68 26.89 7.49
C PHE A 36 -2.00 26.63 8.22
N LYS A 37 -2.99 26.03 7.55
CA LYS A 37 -4.28 25.66 8.18
C LYS A 37 -4.07 24.54 9.19
N VAL A 38 -3.29 23.53 8.81
CA VAL A 38 -2.90 22.42 9.70
C VAL A 38 -2.17 22.93 10.95
N LEU A 39 -1.19 23.83 10.78
CA LEU A 39 -0.42 24.40 11.88
C LEU A 39 -1.26 25.26 12.84
N LYS A 40 -2.37 25.83 12.36
CA LYS A 40 -3.34 26.55 13.20
C LYS A 40 -4.33 25.62 13.92
N GLY A 41 -4.33 24.33 13.62
CA GLY A 41 -5.32 23.37 14.10
C GLY A 41 -6.65 23.40 13.32
N ASP A 42 -6.71 24.14 12.21
CA ASP A 42 -7.92 24.30 11.38
C ASP A 42 -8.07 23.15 10.36
N TYR A 43 -8.00 21.90 10.82
CA TYR A 43 -8.00 20.71 9.95
C TYR A 43 -9.24 20.63 9.04
N GLY A 44 -10.40 21.09 9.53
CA GLY A 44 -11.64 21.11 8.73
C GLY A 44 -11.63 22.09 7.55
N GLN A 45 -10.69 23.05 7.54
CA GLN A 45 -10.49 23.97 6.41
C GLN A 45 -9.42 23.50 5.42
N ALA A 46 -8.64 22.48 5.79
CA ALA A 46 -7.70 21.86 4.86
C ALA A 46 -8.48 21.13 3.76
N LYS A 47 -8.09 21.34 2.51
CA LYS A 47 -8.80 20.82 1.34
C LYS A 47 -7.86 20.06 0.41
N GLU A 48 -8.42 19.08 -0.31
CA GLU A 48 -7.77 18.46 -1.45
C GLU A 48 -7.93 19.40 -2.65
N VAL A 49 -6.84 19.97 -3.15
CA VAL A 49 -6.87 20.98 -4.23
C VAL A 49 -6.28 20.38 -5.50
N PHE A 50 -7.04 20.45 -6.60
CA PHE A 50 -6.67 19.91 -7.90
C PHE A 50 -6.43 21.04 -8.91
N LEU A 51 -5.30 20.98 -9.60
CA LEU A 51 -5.07 21.84 -10.78
C LEU A 51 -5.78 21.22 -11.99
N GLN A 52 -6.76 21.94 -12.53
CA GLN A 52 -7.63 21.51 -13.62
C GLN A 52 -7.45 22.44 -14.83
N PRO A 53 -6.37 22.30 -15.62
CA PRO A 53 -6.03 23.24 -16.70
C PRO A 53 -7.08 23.29 -17.82
N PHE A 54 -7.92 22.27 -17.95
CA PHE A 54 -8.96 22.17 -18.98
C PHE A 54 -10.38 22.37 -18.44
N ALA A 55 -10.53 22.72 -17.15
CA ALA A 55 -11.85 23.01 -16.60
C ALA A 55 -12.37 24.38 -17.08
N PRO A 56 -13.64 24.47 -17.51
CA PRO A 56 -14.16 25.66 -18.18
C PRO A 56 -14.35 26.86 -17.24
N THR A 57 -14.52 26.63 -15.94
CA THR A 57 -14.93 27.66 -14.98
C THR A 57 -13.93 27.90 -13.85
N ARG A 58 -13.17 26.88 -13.46
CA ARG A 58 -12.24 26.99 -12.33
C ARG A 58 -11.00 26.14 -12.54
N LEU A 59 -9.84 26.80 -12.61
CA LEU A 59 -8.54 26.13 -12.76
C LEU A 59 -8.10 25.38 -11.49
N LEU A 60 -8.64 25.75 -10.33
CA LEU A 60 -8.35 25.10 -9.05
C LEU A 60 -9.64 24.47 -8.49
N GLY A 61 -9.81 23.18 -8.71
CA GLY A 61 -10.84 22.38 -8.05
C GLY A 61 -10.48 22.19 -6.58
N SER A 62 -11.47 22.18 -5.68
CA SER A 62 -11.23 21.94 -4.26
C SER A 62 -12.29 21.01 -3.71
N ASP A 63 -11.87 19.97 -3.00
CA ASP A 63 -12.73 19.02 -2.31
C ASP A 63 -12.35 18.89 -0.82
N THR A 64 -13.24 18.36 -0.02
CA THR A 64 -12.96 18.02 1.38
C THR A 64 -12.18 16.72 1.48
N SER A 65 -11.28 16.61 2.46
CA SER A 65 -10.55 15.37 2.71
C SER A 65 -11.52 14.21 2.96
N ARG A 66 -11.29 13.10 2.27
CA ARG A 66 -12.07 11.87 2.44
C ARG A 66 -11.81 11.26 3.83
N LYS A 67 -12.84 10.62 4.39
CA LYS A 67 -12.69 9.83 5.62
C LYS A 67 -11.79 8.61 5.36
N PRO A 68 -11.11 8.08 6.38
CA PRO A 68 -10.37 6.82 6.27
C PRO A 68 -11.27 5.70 5.71
N ASN A 69 -10.74 4.93 4.77
CA ASN A 69 -11.46 3.78 4.22
C ASN A 69 -11.39 2.63 5.24
N PRO A 70 -12.54 2.10 5.72
CA PRO A 70 -12.55 0.99 6.68
C PRO A 70 -11.95 -0.31 6.12
N ASP A 71 -11.87 -0.46 4.80
CA ASP A 71 -11.28 -1.64 4.14
C ASP A 71 -9.80 -1.44 3.77
N CYS A 72 -9.17 -0.34 4.19
CA CYS A 72 -7.79 -0.04 3.82
C CYS A 72 -6.80 -0.96 4.57
N PRO A 73 -5.94 -1.73 3.88
CA PRO A 73 -4.99 -2.63 4.54
C PRO A 73 -3.87 -1.93 5.32
N VAL A 74 -3.78 -0.59 5.23
CA VAL A 74 -2.69 0.19 5.82
C VAL A 74 -3.14 1.00 7.02
N CYS A 75 -4.23 1.77 6.90
CA CYS A 75 -4.68 2.69 7.96
C CYS A 75 -5.90 2.20 8.76
N SER A 76 -6.42 1.01 8.46
CA SER A 76 -7.53 0.39 9.19
C SER A 76 -7.08 -0.88 9.92
N VAL A 77 -7.96 -1.44 10.75
CA VAL A 77 -7.75 -2.78 11.31
C VAL A 77 -8.04 -3.79 10.22
N PHE A 78 -6.98 -4.29 9.58
CA PHE A 78 -7.09 -5.18 8.43
C PHE A 78 -6.86 -6.65 8.81
N ASN A 79 -7.84 -7.49 8.50
CA ASN A 79 -7.76 -8.94 8.71
C ASN A 79 -8.07 -9.66 7.41
N VAL A 80 -7.25 -10.66 7.06
CA VAL A 80 -7.48 -11.50 5.89
C VAL A 80 -7.81 -12.92 6.34
N THR A 81 -8.88 -13.47 5.77
CA THR A 81 -9.21 -14.88 5.96
C THR A 81 -8.64 -15.69 4.80
N ILE A 82 -7.78 -16.64 5.13
CA ILE A 82 -7.20 -17.56 4.16
C ILE A 82 -7.88 -18.93 4.29
N LYS A 83 -8.20 -19.55 3.15
CA LYS A 83 -8.72 -20.93 3.11
C LYS A 83 -7.62 -21.83 2.58
N VAL A 84 -7.15 -22.74 3.43
CA VAL A 84 -6.04 -23.64 3.12
C VAL A 84 -6.38 -25.08 3.50
N ASP A 85 -5.81 -26.02 2.76
CA ASP A 85 -5.81 -27.43 3.16
C ASP A 85 -4.68 -27.67 4.16
N LEU A 86 -5.04 -27.75 5.45
CA LEU A 86 -4.10 -27.92 6.55
C LEU A 86 -3.25 -29.20 6.45
N SER A 87 -3.66 -30.20 5.67
CA SER A 87 -2.89 -31.44 5.50
C SER A 87 -1.64 -31.26 4.63
N ARG A 88 -1.62 -30.21 3.81
CA ARG A 88 -0.58 -29.94 2.80
C ARG A 88 0.09 -28.59 2.97
N ALA A 89 -0.65 -27.59 3.45
CA ALA A 89 -0.16 -26.22 3.55
C ALA A 89 1.03 -26.11 4.51
N THR A 90 2.08 -25.45 4.02
CA THR A 90 3.30 -25.12 4.77
C THR A 90 3.30 -23.66 5.18
N LEU A 91 4.18 -23.30 6.11
CA LEU A 91 4.40 -21.90 6.46
C LEU A 91 4.95 -21.09 5.27
N ASN A 92 5.79 -21.71 4.44
CA ASN A 92 6.33 -21.11 3.23
C ASN A 92 5.24 -20.62 2.26
N ASP A 93 4.17 -21.40 2.09
CA ASP A 93 3.05 -21.02 1.21
C ASP A 93 2.35 -19.74 1.72
N VAL A 94 2.30 -19.55 3.04
CA VAL A 94 1.70 -18.35 3.65
C VAL A 94 2.65 -17.14 3.52
N VAL A 95 3.92 -17.34 3.81
CA VAL A 95 4.94 -16.28 3.75
C VAL A 95 5.12 -15.78 2.31
N GLU A 96 5.43 -16.67 1.38
CA GLU A 96 5.80 -16.28 0.01
C GLU A 96 4.57 -15.93 -0.84
N ASP A 97 3.54 -16.77 -0.86
CA ASP A 97 2.44 -16.59 -1.81
C ASP A 97 1.36 -15.63 -1.31
N ILE A 98 1.15 -15.54 0.00
CA ILE A 98 0.11 -14.67 0.56
C ILE A 98 0.74 -13.35 1.02
N ILE A 99 1.70 -13.39 1.95
CA ILE A 99 2.19 -12.17 2.59
C ILE A 99 3.07 -11.36 1.63
N LYS A 100 4.07 -11.98 1.01
CA LYS A 100 4.98 -11.25 0.11
C LYS A 100 4.31 -10.89 -1.22
N LYS A 101 3.64 -11.84 -1.89
CA LYS A 101 3.04 -11.61 -3.21
C LYS A 101 1.68 -10.91 -3.18
N GLN A 102 0.73 -11.33 -2.34
CA GLN A 102 -0.63 -10.76 -2.36
C GLN A 102 -0.77 -9.53 -1.47
N LEU A 103 -0.14 -9.51 -0.29
CA LEU A 103 -0.19 -8.35 0.61
C LEU A 103 0.91 -7.33 0.33
N GLY A 104 1.87 -7.65 -0.55
CA GLY A 104 2.90 -6.70 -0.97
C GLY A 104 3.96 -6.39 0.10
N LEU A 105 4.11 -7.25 1.10
CA LEU A 105 5.11 -7.11 2.17
C LEU A 105 6.45 -7.78 1.80
N GLY A 106 6.70 -8.01 0.50
CA GLY A 106 7.89 -8.72 0.01
C GLY A 106 9.22 -8.03 0.26
N GLU A 107 9.23 -6.70 0.31
CA GLU A 107 10.45 -5.88 0.49
C GLU A 107 10.67 -5.45 1.94
N LYS A 108 9.80 -5.89 2.86
CA LYS A 108 9.85 -5.51 4.27
C LYS A 108 10.26 -6.69 5.14
N GLU A 109 10.93 -6.38 6.25
CA GLU A 109 11.18 -7.36 7.30
C GLU A 109 9.92 -7.48 8.15
N PHE A 110 9.46 -8.70 8.41
CA PHE A 110 8.28 -8.93 9.23
C PHE A 110 8.41 -10.20 10.05
N VAL A 111 7.73 -10.21 11.18
CA VAL A 111 7.62 -11.34 12.09
C VAL A 111 6.18 -11.87 12.05
N LEU A 112 6.03 -13.20 12.01
CA LEU A 112 4.73 -13.85 12.14
C LEU A 112 4.57 -14.46 13.51
N ASN A 113 3.53 -14.03 14.22
CA ASN A 113 3.16 -14.55 15.52
C ASN A 113 1.87 -15.36 15.46
N ASN A 114 1.84 -16.44 16.21
CA ASN A 114 0.63 -17.19 16.58
C ASN A 114 0.42 -17.05 18.10
N GLU A 115 -0.68 -17.63 18.61
CA GLU A 115 -1.02 -17.67 20.05
C GLU A 115 0.10 -18.26 20.94
N ILE A 116 0.98 -19.08 20.36
CA ILE A 116 2.05 -19.78 21.06
C ILE A 116 3.37 -18.98 21.06
N GLY A 117 3.57 -18.08 20.08
CA GLY A 117 4.80 -17.32 19.92
C GLY A 117 5.16 -17.04 18.47
N ILE A 118 6.42 -16.68 18.23
CA ILE A 118 6.99 -16.40 16.91
C ILE A 118 7.05 -17.69 16.10
N VAL A 119 6.46 -17.67 14.90
CA VAL A 119 6.41 -18.78 13.95
C VAL A 119 7.36 -18.55 12.78
N TYR A 120 7.55 -17.29 12.38
CA TYR A 120 8.50 -16.88 11.33
C TYR A 120 9.20 -15.58 11.74
N ASP A 121 10.50 -15.54 11.51
CA ASP A 121 11.35 -14.35 11.56
C ASP A 121 12.26 -14.36 10.31
N ALA A 122 12.67 -13.18 9.83
CA ALA A 122 13.63 -13.06 8.73
C ALA A 122 14.98 -13.72 9.07
N ASP A 123 15.37 -13.71 10.35
CA ASP A 123 16.59 -14.35 10.84
C ASP A 123 16.42 -15.86 11.13
N GLU A 124 15.19 -16.32 11.41
CA GLU A 124 14.89 -17.70 11.79
C GLU A 124 13.86 -18.35 10.84
N THR A 125 14.37 -18.97 9.77
CA THR A 125 13.56 -19.49 8.65
C THR A 125 13.31 -21.01 8.71
N ASP A 126 13.75 -21.68 9.77
CA ASP A 126 13.68 -23.15 9.95
C ASP A 126 12.25 -23.71 9.93
N ASN A 127 11.26 -22.87 10.20
CA ASN A 127 9.84 -23.25 10.22
C ASN A 127 9.17 -23.17 8.84
N LEU A 128 9.78 -22.53 7.83
CA LEU A 128 9.22 -22.39 6.49
C LEU A 128 8.75 -23.73 5.87
N PRO A 129 9.54 -24.81 5.88
CA PRO A 129 9.13 -26.07 5.28
C PRO A 129 8.14 -26.87 6.13
N LYS A 130 7.90 -26.48 7.40
CA LYS A 130 7.00 -27.22 8.31
C LYS A 130 5.54 -26.98 7.94
N LYS A 131 4.69 -27.98 8.19
CA LYS A 131 3.26 -27.85 7.97
C LYS A 131 2.65 -26.92 9.01
N LEU A 132 1.58 -26.24 8.64
CA LEU A 132 0.83 -25.37 9.57
C LEU A 132 0.35 -26.15 10.81
N LEU A 133 -0.08 -27.40 10.63
CA LEU A 133 -0.50 -28.28 11.73
C LEU A 133 0.62 -28.55 12.74
N ASP A 134 1.86 -28.71 12.27
CA ASP A 134 3.02 -29.03 13.13
C ASP A 134 3.43 -27.82 13.98
N LEU A 135 3.06 -26.61 13.52
CA LEU A 135 3.27 -25.32 14.20
C LEU A 135 2.08 -24.95 15.11
N GLY A 136 1.13 -25.86 15.33
CA GLY A 136 -0.04 -25.64 16.17
C GLY A 136 -1.13 -24.78 15.53
N ILE A 137 -1.03 -24.47 14.23
CA ILE A 137 -2.01 -23.66 13.50
C ILE A 137 -3.15 -24.58 13.05
N LYS A 138 -4.36 -24.30 13.52
CA LYS A 138 -5.58 -25.06 13.25
C LYS A 138 -6.65 -24.17 12.62
N GLY A 139 -7.79 -24.76 12.27
CA GLY A 139 -8.94 -24.01 11.78
C GLY A 139 -9.39 -22.98 12.83
N GLY A 140 -9.38 -21.70 12.45
CA GLY A 140 -9.74 -20.59 13.34
C GLY A 140 -8.57 -19.95 14.11
N SER A 141 -7.33 -20.42 13.93
CA SER A 141 -6.14 -19.76 14.49
C SER A 141 -5.88 -18.41 13.80
N PHE A 142 -5.35 -17.46 14.56
CA PHE A 142 -4.94 -16.14 14.05
C PHE A 142 -3.43 -16.08 13.88
N LEU A 143 -3.00 -15.54 12.74
CA LEU A 143 -1.60 -15.18 12.49
C LEU A 143 -1.51 -13.66 12.43
N THR A 144 -0.66 -13.09 13.28
CA THR A 144 -0.42 -11.64 13.32
C THR A 144 0.90 -11.35 12.63
N VAL A 145 0.84 -10.51 11.61
CA VAL A 145 2.02 -9.98 10.91
C VAL A 145 2.44 -8.70 11.61
N ILE A 146 3.71 -8.61 12.00
CA ILE A 146 4.30 -7.41 12.60
C ILE A 146 5.46 -6.97 11.69
N ASP A 147 5.36 -5.76 11.16
CA ASP A 147 6.36 -5.03 10.38
C ASP A 147 6.89 -3.85 11.20
#